data_AF-A0A3L7NWR8-F1
#
_entry.id   AF-A0A3L7NWR8-F1
#
_cell.length_a   1.000
_cell.length_b   1.000
_cell.length_c   1.000
_cell.angle_alpha   90.00
_cell.angle_beta   90.00
_cell.angle_gamma   90.00
#
_symmetry.space_group_name_H-M   'P 1'
#
loop_
_entity.id
_entity.type
_entity.pdbx_description
1 polymer ?
#
loop_
_entity_poly.entity_id
_entity_poly.type
_entity_poly.pdbx_seq_one_letter_code
_entity_poly.pdbx_strand_id
1 'polypeptide(L)'
;ERWNNAGWDECVVRFHFPPMSDTDPKMPVLGPTGGNVWRRYFGSAHSSGINAVKGDGSVAHINFAVSPLAFMYACIINDGVPSTLDN
;
A
#
# COMPACT_ATOMS: atom_id res chain seq x y z
N GLU A 1 5.61 -4.52 -0.82
CA GLU A 1 6.21 -5.73 -0.23
C GLU A 1 7.33 -5.34 0.73
N ARG A 2 7.47 -5.97 1.90
CA ARG A 2 8.61 -5.74 2.82
C ARG A 2 9.90 -6.44 2.34
N TRP A 3 9.77 -7.34 1.35
CA TRP A 3 10.80 -8.31 0.97
C TRP A 3 11.39 -8.12 -0.43
N ASN A 4 10.97 -7.08 -1.16
CA ASN A 4 11.44 -6.79 -2.51
C ASN A 4 11.78 -5.31 -2.62
N ASN A 5 13.05 -4.95 -2.36
CA ASN A 5 13.52 -3.57 -2.41
C ASN A 5 14.47 -3.38 -3.60
N ALA A 6 14.12 -2.48 -4.53
CA ALA A 6 14.98 -2.11 -5.66
C ALA A 6 16.24 -1.32 -5.24
N GLY A 7 16.42 -1.05 -3.94
CA GLY A 7 17.66 -0.54 -3.35
C GLY A 7 17.91 0.96 -3.57
N TRP A 8 17.27 1.58 -4.56
CA TRP A 8 17.47 2.98 -4.94
C TRP A 8 16.19 3.84 -4.98
N ASP A 9 15.00 3.22 -4.98
CA ASP A 9 13.75 3.94 -5.19
C ASP A 9 12.68 3.58 -4.14
N GLU A 10 12.25 4.58 -3.38
CA GLU A 10 11.20 4.45 -2.35
C GLU A 10 9.81 4.17 -2.96
N CYS A 11 9.65 4.28 -4.29
CA CYS A 11 8.40 3.91 -4.99
C CYS A 11 8.04 2.43 -4.84
N VAL A 12 9.04 1.56 -4.62
CA VAL A 12 8.93 0.09 -4.73
C VAL A 12 8.63 -0.58 -3.39
N VAL A 13 9.17 -0.08 -2.27
CA VAL A 13 8.91 -0.62 -0.92
C VAL A 13 8.21 0.40 -0.04
N ARG A 14 6.91 0.17 0.18
CA ARG A 14 6.01 1.05 0.94
C ARG A 14 5.72 0.50 2.33
N PHE A 15 6.77 0.12 3.05
CA PHE A 15 6.61 -0.48 4.37
C PHE A 15 6.70 0.55 5.52
N HIS A 16 7.46 1.63 5.37
CA HIS A 16 7.74 2.57 6.47
C HIS A 16 6.85 3.83 6.47
N PHE A 17 6.11 4.10 5.39
CA PHE A 17 5.27 5.29 5.27
C PHE A 17 3.79 4.90 5.27
N PRO A 18 3.06 5.07 6.39
CA PRO A 18 1.62 4.85 6.39
C PRO A 18 0.94 5.86 5.45
N PRO A 19 -0.18 5.49 4.79
CA PRO A 19 -0.98 6.45 4.03
C PRO A 19 -1.33 7.65 4.92
N MET A 20 -1.26 8.85 4.36
CA MET A 20 -1.59 10.08 5.07
C MET A 20 -2.56 10.89 4.23
N SER A 21 -3.54 11.51 4.89
CA SER A 21 -4.53 12.33 4.20
C SER A 21 -3.85 13.54 3.54
N ASP A 22 -4.32 13.92 2.36
CA ASP A 22 -3.92 15.16 1.70
C ASP A 22 -4.29 16.41 2.53
N THR A 23 -5.20 16.26 3.48
CA THR A 23 -5.63 17.31 4.42
C THR A 23 -4.95 17.25 5.80
N ASP A 24 -4.00 16.32 6.01
CA ASP A 24 -3.31 16.22 7.30
C ASP A 24 -2.52 17.52 7.57
N PRO A 25 -2.70 18.18 8.73
CA PRO A 25 -2.05 19.46 9.04
C PRO A 25 -0.53 19.36 9.16
N LYS A 26 0.04 18.15 9.29
CA LYS A 26 1.49 17.91 9.21
C LYS A 26 2.00 17.99 7.77
N MET A 27 1.12 18.09 6.78
CA MET A 27 1.48 18.21 5.37
C MET A 27 1.68 19.68 5.00
N PRO A 28 2.93 20.12 4.74
CA PRO A 28 3.14 21.43 4.17
C PRO A 28 2.56 21.48 2.74
N VAL A 29 1.84 22.55 2.44
CA VAL A 29 1.23 22.80 1.12
C VAL A 29 2.31 23.13 0.08
N LEU A 30 3.41 23.74 0.51
CA LEU A 30 4.52 24.19 -0.34
C LEU A 30 5.85 23.67 0.20
N GLY A 31 6.79 23.43 -0.70
CA GLY A 31 8.16 23.08 -0.34
C GLY A 31 8.85 24.24 0.38
N PRO A 32 10.03 24.01 1.00
CA PRO A 32 10.77 25.03 1.73
C PRO A 32 11.06 26.31 0.92
N THR A 33 11.03 26.21 -0.41
CA THR A 33 11.27 27.29 -1.38
C THR A 33 10.02 27.70 -2.17
N GLY A 34 8.83 27.30 -1.74
CA GLY A 34 7.57 27.68 -2.39
C GLY A 34 7.19 26.87 -3.63
N GLY A 35 7.95 25.84 -3.99
CA GLY A 35 7.67 24.94 -5.11
C GLY A 35 6.86 23.70 -4.72
N ASN A 36 6.70 22.77 -5.68
CA ASN A 36 6.03 21.48 -5.46
C ASN A 36 6.69 20.69 -4.33
N VAL A 37 5.86 20.09 -3.47
CA VAL A 37 6.32 19.17 -2.43
C VAL A 37 6.36 17.76 -2.98
N TRP A 38 7.56 17.16 -3.02
CA TRP A 38 7.70 15.73 -3.27
C TRP A 38 7.20 14.93 -2.07
N ARG A 39 6.24 14.02 -2.29
CA ARG A 39 5.61 13.22 -1.24
C ARG A 39 5.96 11.74 -1.37
N ARG A 40 6.28 11.14 -0.22
CA ARG A 40 6.49 9.69 -0.07
C ARG A 40 5.19 8.92 0.20
N TYR A 41 4.14 9.67 0.54
CA TYR A 41 2.79 9.16 0.78
C TYR A 41 2.02 9.19 -0.54
N PHE A 42 1.47 8.03 -0.94
CA PHE A 42 0.70 7.87 -2.17
C PHE A 42 -0.74 7.49 -1.84
N GLY A 43 -1.70 8.16 -2.47
CA GLY A 43 -3.13 7.95 -2.24
C GLY A 43 -3.66 8.68 -1.00
N SER A 44 -4.98 8.83 -0.93
CA SER A 44 -5.65 9.34 0.26
C SER A 44 -5.79 8.24 1.32
N ALA A 45 -5.90 8.62 2.59
CA ALA A 45 -6.18 7.69 3.66
C ALA A 45 -7.53 7.00 3.41
N HIS A 46 -7.50 5.71 3.12
CA HIS A 46 -8.70 4.88 3.15
C HIS A 46 -8.94 4.40 4.57
N SER A 47 -10.19 4.44 5.04
CA SER A 47 -10.54 3.95 6.38
C SER A 47 -10.79 2.44 6.41
N SER A 48 -11.10 1.84 5.26
CA SER A 48 -11.60 0.46 5.16
C SER A 48 -10.55 -0.52 4.63
N GLY A 49 -9.73 -0.11 3.65
CA GLY A 49 -8.82 -1.03 2.96
C GLY A 49 -8.49 -0.59 1.53
N ILE A 50 -8.03 -1.55 0.71
CA ILE A 50 -7.66 -1.36 -0.69
C ILE A 50 -8.51 -2.24 -1.61
N ASN A 51 -8.76 -1.81 -2.84
CA ASN A 51 -9.28 -2.68 -3.89
C ASN A 51 -8.12 -3.24 -4.68
N ALA A 52 -8.01 -4.57 -4.76
CA ALA A 52 -6.95 -5.27 -5.47
C ALA A 52 -7.52 -6.17 -6.57
N VAL A 53 -6.81 -6.24 -7.69
CA VAL A 53 -7.08 -7.20 -8.76
C VAL A 53 -6.35 -8.51 -8.41
N LYS A 54 -7.08 -9.62 -8.42
CA LYS A 54 -6.54 -10.97 -8.22
C LYS A 54 -6.00 -11.53 -9.55
N GLY A 55 -5.16 -12.56 -9.47
CA GLY A 55 -4.58 -13.21 -10.65
C GLY A 55 -5.62 -13.83 -11.61
N ASP A 56 -6.85 -14.06 -11.15
CA ASP A 56 -8.00 -14.50 -11.94
C ASP A 56 -8.75 -13.35 -12.64
N GLY A 57 -8.30 -12.10 -12.47
CA GLY A 57 -8.93 -10.89 -13.03
C GLY A 57 -10.09 -10.34 -12.21
N SER A 58 -10.50 -10.99 -11.12
CA SER A 58 -11.53 -10.47 -10.23
C SER A 58 -11.00 -9.35 -9.32
N VAL A 59 -11.86 -8.40 -8.96
CA VAL A 59 -11.51 -7.30 -8.04
C VAL A 59 -12.11 -7.60 -6.67
N ALA A 60 -11.29 -7.53 -5.62
CA ALA A 60 -11.73 -7.71 -4.24
C ALA A 60 -11.22 -6.58 -3.34
N HIS A 61 -12.04 -6.20 -2.36
CA HIS A 61 -11.65 -5.27 -1.31
C HIS A 61 -10.93 -6.02 -0.19
N ILE A 62 -9.71 -5.61 0.13
CA ILE A 62 -8.87 -6.15 1.20
C ILE A 62 -8.81 -5.15 2.34
N ASN A 63 -9.27 -5.55 3.53
CA ASN A 63 -9.25 -4.70 4.71
C ASN A 63 -7.82 -4.56 5.28
N PHE A 64 -7.48 -3.42 5.89
CA PHE A 64 -6.19 -3.24 6.58
C PHE A 64 -5.99 -4.12 7.81
N ALA A 65 -7.06 -4.66 8.38
CA ALA A 65 -7.02 -5.65 9.45
C ALA A 65 -6.69 -7.07 8.96
N VAL A 66 -6.44 -7.27 7.66
CA VAL A 66 -6.02 -8.58 7.12
C VAL A 66 -4.75 -9.07 7.82
N SER A 67 -4.69 -10.37 8.10
CA SER A 67 -3.50 -11.00 8.68
C SER A 67 -2.28 -10.77 7.78
N PRO A 68 -1.12 -10.31 8.33
CA PRO A 68 0.10 -10.14 7.56
C PRO A 68 0.58 -11.43 6.87
N LEU A 69 0.32 -12.59 7.48
CA LEU A 69 0.62 -13.91 6.89
C LEU A 69 -0.28 -14.20 5.69
N ALA A 70 -1.59 -13.96 5.81
CA ALA A 70 -2.53 -14.14 4.71
C ALA A 70 -2.21 -13.22 3.53
N PHE A 71 -1.88 -11.96 3.82
CA PHE A 71 -1.46 -11.00 2.78
C PHE A 71 -0.14 -11.41 2.12
N MET A 72 0.81 -11.96 2.89
CA MET A 72 2.06 -12.50 2.34
C MET A 72 1.82 -13.69 1.42
N TYR A 73 0.97 -14.64 1.80
CA TYR A 73 0.64 -15.79 0.96
C TYR A 73 -0.05 -15.36 -0.35
N ALA A 74 -0.90 -14.34 -0.31
CA ALA A 74 -1.50 -13.77 -1.51
C ALA A 74 -0.49 -13.14 -2.50
N CYS A 75 0.75 -12.85 -2.07
CA CYS A 75 1.82 -12.38 -2.95
C CYS A 75 2.63 -13.52 -3.61
N ILE A 76 2.38 -14.79 -3.23
CA ILE A 76 3.10 -15.95 -3.78
C ILE A 76 2.33 -16.49 -4.98
N ILE A 77 3.03 -16.63 -6.11
CA ILE A 77 2.47 -17.23 -7.33
C ILE A 77 2.60 -18.75 -7.22
N ASN A 78 1.52 -19.47 -7.52
CA ASN A 78 1.48 -20.96 -7.55
C ASN A 78 1.87 -21.62 -6.21
N ASP A 79 1.40 -21.10 -5.09
CA ASP A 79 1.62 -21.71 -3.76
C ASP A 79 0.85 -23.03 -3.55
N GLY A 80 -0.13 -23.33 -4.42
CA GLY A 80 -0.93 -24.55 -4.37
C GLY A 80 -1.96 -24.56 -3.24
N VAL A 81 -2.18 -23.41 -2.58
CA VAL A 81 -3.07 -23.29 -1.43
C VAL A 81 -4.14 -22.21 -1.72
N PRO A 82 -5.43 -22.49 -1.49
CA PRO A 82 -6.46 -21.45 -1.59
C PRO A 82 -6.19 -20.32 -0.58
N SER A 83 -6.09 -19.08 -1.05
CA SER A 83 -5.99 -17.91 -0.18
C SER A 83 -7.33 -17.17 -0.08
N THR A 84 -7.75 -16.88 1.15
CA THR A 84 -8.88 -15.99 1.46
C THR A 84 -8.33 -14.71 2.09
N LEU A 85 -8.88 -13.57 1.68
CA LEU A 85 -8.49 -12.23 2.18
C LEU A 85 -9.67 -11.51 2.88
N ASP A 86 -10.77 -12.25 2.96
CA ASP A 86 -12.01 -12.00 3.64
C ASP A 86 -11.77 -12.34 5.11
N ASN A 87 -11.73 -11.29 5.95
CA ASN A 87 -11.73 -11.41 7.41
C ASN A 87 -13.03 -12.07 7.89
#